data_AF-A0A9N7LSF6-F1
#
_entry.id   AF-A0A9N7LSF6-F1
#
_cell.length_a   1.000
_cell.length_b   1.000
_cell.length_c   1.000
_cell.angle_alpha   90.00
_cell.angle_beta   90.00
_cell.angle_gamma   90.00
#
_symmetry.space_group_name_H-M   'P 1'
#
loop_
_entity.id
_entity.type
_entity.pdbx_description
1 polymer ?
#
loop_
_entity_poly.entity_id
_entity_poly.type
_entity_poly.pdbx_seq_one_letter_code
_entity_poly.pdbx_strand_id
1 'polypeptide(L)'
;MVAVDQRGYGRSSKYRVQKAYRIKELVGDVLGVVDAYGADKAFVIGHDWGAPVAWTFAWLYPQRCAGVVGISVPFAGRGVIGLPGSPFGEHRPNDYHLELAGEGRVWYQDYFSAQDGIIAEIEEDVRTWLLGLTYTVSGDGMIAATKAAADAGVDLASMDPIDVIRAGPLCMADGARLKDAFVYPETMPAWFTDADLDFYTGEFERSGFGGPLSFYHNIDNDWHDLADQEGKPLSAPALFIGGQYDVGTTWGAEAIARAHEVMSDYRGTHMVADVGHWIQQEAPDETNRLLLEFLGGLRQ
;
A
#
# COMPACT_ATOMS: atom_id res chain seq x y z
N MET A 1 -12.32 -15.79 9.91
CA MET A 1 -11.63 -14.77 9.10
C MET A 1 -12.69 -14.08 8.26
N VAL A 2 -12.63 -12.76 8.15
CA VAL A 2 -13.52 -11.97 7.28
C VAL A 2 -12.62 -11.16 6.37
N ALA A 3 -12.71 -11.38 5.06
CA ALA A 3 -12.06 -10.57 4.04
C ALA A 3 -13.14 -9.75 3.34
N VAL A 4 -12.90 -8.46 3.14
CA VAL A 4 -13.91 -7.51 2.65
C VAL A 4 -13.43 -6.83 1.38
N ASP A 5 -14.37 -6.50 0.51
CA ASP A 5 -14.17 -5.43 -0.47
C ASP A 5 -14.30 -4.10 0.27
N GLN A 6 -13.26 -3.26 0.26
CA GLN A 6 -13.41 -1.90 0.77
C GLN A 6 -14.41 -1.11 -0.10
N ARG A 7 -15.01 -0.05 0.45
CA ARG A 7 -15.87 0.85 -0.35
C ARG A 7 -15.13 1.26 -1.63
N GLY A 8 -15.83 1.29 -2.76
CA GLY A 8 -15.20 1.51 -4.07
C GLY A 8 -14.74 0.25 -4.80
N TYR A 9 -14.54 -0.88 -4.12
CA TYR A 9 -14.05 -2.14 -4.71
C TYR A 9 -15.14 -3.21 -4.81
N GLY A 10 -14.96 -4.16 -5.73
CA GLY A 10 -15.74 -5.41 -5.86
C GLY A 10 -17.26 -5.19 -5.73
N ARG A 11 -17.87 -5.79 -4.71
CA ARG A 11 -19.32 -5.74 -4.47
C ARG A 11 -19.77 -4.73 -3.41
N SER A 12 -18.85 -4.03 -2.77
CA SER A 12 -19.14 -2.99 -1.78
C SER A 12 -19.72 -1.72 -2.41
N SER A 13 -20.29 -0.84 -1.57
CA SER A 13 -20.86 0.43 -2.02
C SER A 13 -19.86 1.27 -2.82
N LYS A 14 -20.36 1.92 -3.88
CA LYS A 14 -19.57 2.80 -4.77
C LYS A 14 -20.06 4.23 -4.63
N TYR A 15 -19.22 5.11 -4.11
CA TYR A 15 -19.51 6.54 -3.98
C TYR A 15 -18.77 7.34 -5.04
N ARG A 16 -19.35 8.45 -5.51
CA ARG A 16 -18.67 9.36 -6.44
C ARG A 16 -18.02 10.56 -5.73
N VAL A 17 -18.48 10.91 -4.54
CA VAL A 17 -18.00 12.08 -3.82
C VAL A 17 -16.68 11.78 -3.10
N GLN A 18 -15.65 12.60 -3.29
CA GLN A 18 -14.31 12.34 -2.76
C GLN A 18 -14.28 12.13 -1.25
N LYS A 19 -15.06 12.92 -0.50
CA LYS A 19 -15.12 12.81 0.96
C LYS A 19 -15.52 11.43 1.49
N ALA A 20 -16.15 10.59 0.66
CA ALA A 20 -16.53 9.23 1.04
C ALA A 20 -15.32 8.28 1.14
N TYR A 21 -14.14 8.66 0.64
CA TYR A 21 -12.94 7.81 0.62
C TYR A 21 -11.82 8.34 1.53
N ARG A 22 -12.15 9.21 2.49
CA ARG A 22 -11.20 9.69 3.50
C ARG A 22 -10.92 8.63 4.54
N ILE A 23 -9.75 8.63 5.16
CA ILE A 23 -9.28 7.57 6.06
C ILE A 23 -10.26 7.24 7.20
N LYS A 24 -10.90 8.24 7.80
CA LYS A 24 -11.86 8.03 8.91
C LYS A 24 -13.13 7.33 8.46
N GLU A 25 -13.52 7.50 7.20
CA GLU A 25 -14.64 6.78 6.59
C GLU A 25 -14.29 5.30 6.37
N LEU A 26 -13.09 5.02 5.85
CA LEU A 26 -12.59 3.66 5.63
C LEU A 26 -12.47 2.90 6.95
N VAL A 27 -11.93 3.55 7.98
CA VAL A 27 -11.87 3.00 9.34
C VAL A 27 -13.26 2.76 9.92
N GLY A 28 -14.23 3.63 9.61
CA GLY A 28 -15.63 3.46 9.99
C GLY A 28 -16.24 2.16 9.45
N ASP A 29 -15.87 1.75 8.23
CA ASP A 29 -16.32 0.47 7.67
C ASP A 29 -15.74 -0.72 8.45
N VAL A 30 -14.45 -0.66 8.83
CA VAL A 30 -13.82 -1.71 9.66
C VAL A 30 -14.54 -1.83 11.00
N LEU A 31 -14.82 -0.70 11.67
CA LEU A 31 -15.60 -0.68 12.90
C LEU A 31 -16.99 -1.29 12.71
N GLY A 32 -17.67 -0.95 11.61
CA GLY A 32 -18.96 -1.52 11.24
C GLY A 32 -18.92 -3.04 11.02
N VAL A 33 -17.83 -3.58 10.46
CA VAL A 33 -17.62 -5.04 10.34
C VAL A 33 -17.47 -5.67 11.72
N VAL A 34 -16.69 -5.08 12.63
CA VAL A 34 -16.54 -5.58 14.00
C VAL A 34 -17.90 -5.59 14.72
N ASP A 35 -18.69 -4.52 14.58
CA ASP A 35 -20.03 -4.40 15.17
C ASP A 35 -21.01 -5.42 14.57
N ALA A 36 -20.98 -5.65 13.26
CA ALA A 36 -21.88 -6.59 12.59
C ALA A 36 -21.70 -8.05 13.04
N TYR A 37 -20.50 -8.42 13.48
CA TYR A 37 -20.21 -9.73 14.08
C TYR A 37 -20.44 -9.77 15.59
N GLY A 38 -20.84 -8.65 16.22
CA GLY A 38 -21.03 -8.54 17.66
C GLY A 38 -19.74 -8.75 18.45
N ALA A 39 -18.58 -8.44 17.87
CA ALA A 39 -17.28 -8.64 18.51
C ALA A 39 -16.86 -7.40 19.31
N ASP A 40 -16.34 -7.61 20.53
CA ASP A 40 -15.79 -6.52 21.34
C ASP A 40 -14.49 -5.97 20.72
N LYS A 41 -13.62 -6.86 20.28
CA LYS A 41 -12.35 -6.56 19.62
C LYS A 41 -12.11 -7.47 18.43
N ALA A 42 -11.32 -7.00 17.47
CA ALA A 42 -10.85 -7.80 16.36
C ALA A 42 -9.33 -7.66 16.17
N PHE A 43 -8.73 -8.69 15.57
CA PHE A 43 -7.43 -8.54 14.92
C PHE A 43 -7.67 -7.97 13.52
N VAL A 44 -6.93 -6.92 13.15
CA VAL A 44 -7.08 -6.25 11.86
C VAL A 44 -5.76 -6.34 11.09
N ILE A 45 -5.83 -6.92 9.89
CA ILE A 45 -4.67 -7.16 9.03
C ILE A 45 -4.92 -6.38 7.74
N GLY A 46 -3.95 -5.58 7.30
CA GLY A 46 -4.06 -4.76 6.11
C GLY A 46 -2.81 -4.84 5.25
N HIS A 47 -2.98 -4.96 3.93
CA HIS A 47 -1.92 -4.90 2.91
C HIS A 47 -2.14 -3.68 2.01
N ASP A 48 -1.05 -3.05 1.56
CA ASP A 48 -1.08 -1.82 0.74
C ASP A 48 -2.02 -0.75 1.37
N TRP A 49 -3.03 -0.24 0.67
CA TRP A 49 -4.03 0.69 1.21
C TRP A 49 -4.85 0.14 2.38
N GLY A 50 -4.95 -1.19 2.51
CA GLY A 50 -5.52 -1.80 3.70
C GLY A 50 -4.67 -1.54 4.95
N ALA A 51 -3.35 -1.35 4.82
CA ALA A 51 -2.47 -1.16 5.97
C ALA A 51 -2.70 0.20 6.66
N PRO A 52 -2.71 1.37 5.98
CA PRO A 52 -3.07 2.64 6.62
C PRO A 52 -4.44 2.62 7.29
N VAL A 53 -5.42 1.92 6.71
CA VAL A 53 -6.75 1.72 7.30
C VAL A 53 -6.67 0.89 8.57
N ALA A 54 -5.94 -0.23 8.56
CA ALA A 54 -5.73 -1.08 9.73
C ALA A 54 -4.96 -0.36 10.84
N TRP A 55 -3.90 0.36 10.49
CA TRP A 55 -3.10 1.17 11.40
C TRP A 55 -3.94 2.26 12.06
N THR A 56 -4.69 3.01 11.26
CA THR A 56 -5.53 4.11 11.76
C THR A 56 -6.71 3.58 12.58
N PHE A 57 -7.26 2.42 12.24
CA PHE A 57 -8.25 1.73 13.09
C PHE A 57 -7.67 1.44 14.48
N ALA A 58 -6.47 0.86 14.55
CA ALA A 58 -5.81 0.59 15.83
C ALA A 58 -5.44 1.86 16.60
N TRP A 59 -5.14 2.96 15.88
CA TRP A 59 -4.77 4.24 16.48
C TRP A 59 -5.99 4.98 17.06
N LEU A 60 -7.11 5.01 16.33
CA LEU A 60 -8.34 5.69 16.75
C LEU A 60 -9.22 4.85 17.69
N TYR A 61 -9.19 3.53 17.54
CA TYR A 61 -10.05 2.60 18.28
C TYR A 61 -9.25 1.49 18.99
N PRO A 62 -8.23 1.81 19.81
CA PRO A 62 -7.43 0.80 20.51
C PRO A 62 -8.28 -0.13 21.40
N GLN A 63 -9.41 0.36 21.92
CA GLN A 63 -10.39 -0.43 22.68
C GLN A 63 -11.13 -1.47 21.84
N ARG A 64 -11.14 -1.35 20.51
CA ARG A 64 -11.75 -2.30 19.55
C ARG A 64 -10.71 -3.14 18.80
N CYS A 65 -9.42 -2.93 19.07
CA CYS A 65 -8.32 -3.63 18.42
C CYS A 65 -7.67 -4.62 19.40
N ALA A 66 -7.67 -5.91 19.05
CA ALA A 66 -6.94 -6.95 19.78
C ALA A 66 -5.47 -7.02 19.35
N GLY A 67 -5.18 -6.61 18.12
CA GLY A 67 -3.85 -6.52 17.53
C GLY A 67 -3.97 -6.14 16.06
N VAL A 68 -2.94 -5.50 15.52
CA VAL A 68 -2.91 -4.99 14.15
C VAL A 68 -1.66 -5.47 13.43
N VAL A 69 -1.83 -5.84 12.16
CA VAL A 69 -0.71 -6.19 11.27
C VAL A 69 -0.81 -5.36 10.00
N GLY A 70 0.26 -4.62 9.68
CA GLY A 70 0.43 -4.00 8.38
C GLY A 70 1.39 -4.82 7.53
N ILE A 71 1.03 -5.01 6.27
CA ILE A 71 1.83 -5.72 5.27
C ILE A 71 2.15 -4.72 4.15
N SER A 72 3.39 -4.70 3.67
CA SER A 72 3.95 -3.76 2.69
C SER A 72 4.09 -2.32 3.20
N VAL A 73 3.00 -1.67 3.63
CA VAL A 73 3.04 -0.27 4.08
C VAL A 73 3.15 -0.21 5.61
N PRO A 74 4.29 0.26 6.16
CA PRO A 74 4.46 0.38 7.62
C PRO A 74 3.63 1.54 8.18
N PHE A 75 3.46 1.56 9.50
CA PHE A 75 2.74 2.65 10.15
C PHE A 75 3.49 3.99 9.96
N ALA A 76 2.80 4.95 9.34
CA ALA A 76 3.34 6.26 9.00
C ALA A 76 2.58 7.42 9.67
N GLY A 77 1.89 7.16 10.79
CA GLY A 77 1.16 8.20 11.52
C GLY A 77 0.16 8.95 10.64
N ARG A 78 0.23 10.28 10.65
CA ARG A 78 -0.59 11.14 9.79
C ARG A 78 -0.13 11.17 8.34
N GLY A 79 1.07 10.71 8.03
CA GLY A 79 1.58 10.62 6.66
C GLY A 79 0.80 9.65 5.77
N VAL A 80 0.00 8.75 6.36
CA VAL A 80 -0.74 7.66 5.69
C VAL A 80 0.21 6.62 5.09
N ILE A 81 1.11 7.03 4.20
CA ILE A 81 2.18 6.21 3.59
C ILE A 81 3.51 6.87 3.93
N GLY A 82 4.44 6.11 4.51
CA GLY A 82 5.78 6.61 4.82
C GLY A 82 6.63 6.68 3.56
N LEU A 83 7.29 7.82 3.35
CA LEU A 83 8.18 8.06 2.21
C LEU A 83 9.58 8.44 2.73
N PRO A 84 10.66 8.22 1.94
CA PRO A 84 11.98 8.72 2.31
C PRO A 84 11.90 10.23 2.56
N GLY A 85 12.46 10.69 3.67
CA GLY A 85 12.40 12.10 4.10
C GLY A 85 11.07 12.57 4.71
N SER A 86 9.98 11.79 4.62
CA SER A 86 8.76 12.04 5.41
C SER A 86 8.14 10.72 5.95
N PRO A 87 8.80 10.05 6.91
CA PRO A 87 8.34 8.77 7.42
C PRO A 87 6.99 8.82 8.16
N PHE A 88 6.63 9.97 8.75
CA PHE A 88 5.40 10.11 9.55
C PHE A 88 4.48 11.27 9.11
N GLY A 89 4.73 11.85 7.94
CA GLY A 89 3.97 12.99 7.42
C GLY A 89 4.43 14.34 7.96
N GLU A 90 5.74 14.49 8.19
CA GLU A 90 6.41 15.74 8.52
C GLU A 90 6.17 16.84 7.47
N HIS A 91 6.08 16.44 6.20
CA HIS A 91 5.76 17.32 5.08
C HIS A 91 4.32 17.09 4.61
N ARG A 92 3.73 18.14 4.03
CA ARG A 92 2.42 18.03 3.38
C ARG A 92 2.57 17.11 2.15
N PRO A 93 1.76 16.05 1.99
CA PRO A 93 1.97 15.05 0.95
C PRO A 93 2.09 15.62 -0.47
N ASN A 94 1.12 16.43 -0.92
CA ASN A 94 1.15 16.98 -2.28
C ASN A 94 2.36 17.89 -2.54
N ASP A 95 2.82 18.65 -1.54
CA ASP A 95 3.99 19.50 -1.69
C ASP A 95 5.27 18.64 -1.77
N TYR A 96 5.32 17.55 -1.00
CA TYR A 96 6.47 16.66 -0.96
C TYR A 96 6.55 15.73 -2.18
N HIS A 97 5.42 15.34 -2.77
CA HIS A 97 5.39 14.57 -4.01
C HIS A 97 6.09 15.29 -5.17
N LEU A 98 5.99 16.62 -5.22
CA LEU A 98 6.72 17.45 -6.20
C LEU A 98 8.24 17.36 -6.00
N GLU A 99 8.69 17.33 -4.76
CA GLU A 99 10.12 17.16 -4.42
C GLU A 99 10.61 15.76 -4.77
N LEU A 100 9.82 14.73 -4.44
CA LEU A 100 10.14 13.34 -4.76
C LEU A 100 10.22 13.10 -6.27
N ALA A 101 9.23 13.55 -7.04
CA ALA A 101 9.22 13.38 -8.49
C ALA A 101 10.37 14.12 -9.18
N GLY A 102 10.70 15.32 -8.71
CA GLY A 102 11.68 16.19 -9.34
C GLY A 102 11.16 16.90 -10.58
N GLU A 103 11.98 17.78 -11.15
CA GLU A 103 11.60 18.66 -12.25
C GLU A 103 11.19 17.87 -13.51
N GLY A 104 10.08 18.27 -14.14
CA GLY A 104 9.57 17.68 -15.38
C GLY A 104 9.00 16.27 -15.23
N ARG A 105 8.72 15.83 -13.99
CA ARG A 105 8.19 14.52 -13.68
C ARG A 105 6.96 14.62 -12.77
N VAL A 106 6.21 13.53 -12.72
CA VAL A 106 4.96 13.39 -11.98
C VAL A 106 5.07 12.16 -11.09
N TRP A 107 4.70 12.33 -9.82
CA TRP A 107 4.56 11.23 -8.87
C TRP A 107 3.27 10.46 -9.17
N TYR A 108 3.34 9.12 -9.22
CA TYR A 108 2.18 8.32 -9.63
C TYR A 108 0.93 8.55 -8.77
N GLN A 109 1.08 8.89 -7.47
CA GLN A 109 -0.07 9.14 -6.60
C GLN A 109 -0.83 10.41 -6.98
N ASP A 110 -0.12 11.45 -7.46
CA ASP A 110 -0.75 12.66 -7.97
C ASP A 110 -1.44 12.40 -9.31
N TYR A 111 -0.84 11.56 -10.16
CA TYR A 111 -1.47 11.08 -11.40
C TYR A 111 -2.73 10.27 -11.11
N PHE A 112 -2.70 9.39 -10.10
CA PHE A 112 -3.86 8.62 -9.63
C PHE A 112 -4.95 9.54 -9.07
N SER A 113 -4.56 10.52 -8.26
CA SER A 113 -5.45 11.53 -7.68
C SER A 113 -6.21 12.33 -8.76
N ALA A 114 -5.61 12.57 -9.92
CA ALA A 114 -6.27 13.29 -11.01
C ALA A 114 -7.48 12.55 -11.60
N GLN A 115 -7.52 11.21 -11.53
CA GLN A 115 -8.65 10.35 -11.95
C GLN A 115 -9.16 10.59 -13.39
N ASP A 116 -8.32 11.14 -14.26
CA ASP A 116 -8.66 11.42 -15.65
C ASP A 116 -7.82 10.56 -16.59
N GLY A 117 -6.61 11.02 -16.93
CA GLY A 117 -5.67 10.28 -17.79
C GLY A 117 -5.41 8.85 -17.32
N ILE A 118 -5.29 8.65 -15.99
CA ILE A 118 -5.09 7.33 -15.39
C ILE A 118 -6.25 6.37 -15.70
N ILE A 119 -7.51 6.82 -15.63
CA ILE A 119 -8.65 5.97 -15.98
C ILE A 119 -8.65 5.73 -17.49
N ALA A 120 -8.41 6.77 -18.29
CA ALA A 120 -8.36 6.64 -19.74
C ALA A 120 -7.32 5.60 -20.20
N GLU A 121 -6.11 5.59 -19.62
CA GLU A 121 -5.07 4.63 -20.01
C GLU A 121 -5.39 3.18 -19.58
N ILE A 122 -6.10 3.01 -18.47
CA ILE A 122 -6.54 1.71 -17.95
C ILE A 122 -7.64 1.13 -18.84
N GLU A 123 -8.66 1.92 -19.17
CA GLU A 123 -9.83 1.48 -19.95
C GLU A 123 -9.49 1.14 -21.41
N GLU A 124 -8.30 1.52 -21.90
CA GLU A 124 -7.79 1.03 -23.19
C GLU A 124 -7.63 -0.51 -23.19
N ASP A 125 -7.15 -1.08 -22.07
CA ASP A 125 -7.01 -2.53 -21.87
C ASP A 125 -6.79 -2.84 -20.36
N VAL A 126 -7.89 -3.08 -19.65
CA VAL A 126 -7.89 -3.31 -18.18
C VAL A 126 -7.06 -4.54 -17.81
N ARG A 127 -7.21 -5.63 -18.55
CA ARG A 127 -6.53 -6.90 -18.27
C ARG A 127 -5.02 -6.74 -18.39
N THR A 128 -4.56 -6.13 -19.48
CA THR A 128 -3.14 -5.88 -19.70
C THR A 128 -2.60 -4.88 -18.67
N TRP A 129 -3.35 -3.82 -18.35
CA TRP A 129 -2.91 -2.85 -17.34
C TRP A 129 -2.71 -3.49 -15.96
N LEU A 130 -3.64 -4.34 -15.53
CA LEU A 130 -3.51 -5.11 -14.28
C LEU A 130 -2.26 -6.01 -14.31
N LEU A 131 -2.06 -6.79 -15.38
CA LEU A 131 -0.87 -7.63 -15.52
C LEU A 131 0.42 -6.81 -15.46
N GLY A 132 0.46 -5.68 -16.18
CA GLY A 132 1.62 -4.80 -16.25
C GLY A 132 1.98 -4.22 -14.88
N LEU A 133 1.01 -3.63 -14.17
CA LEU A 133 1.24 -3.12 -12.82
C LEU A 133 1.67 -4.25 -11.89
N THR A 134 0.92 -5.36 -11.87
CA THR A 134 1.19 -6.51 -10.99
C THR A 134 2.60 -7.03 -11.18
N TYR A 135 3.02 -7.29 -12.42
CA TYR A 135 4.36 -7.83 -12.67
C TYR A 135 5.46 -6.79 -12.36
N THR A 136 5.27 -5.54 -12.76
CA THR A 136 6.30 -4.48 -12.61
C THR A 136 6.75 -4.32 -11.16
N VAL A 137 5.84 -4.37 -10.19
CA VAL A 137 6.18 -4.22 -8.75
C VAL A 137 6.24 -5.56 -7.99
N SER A 138 6.19 -6.69 -8.69
CA SER A 138 6.41 -8.01 -8.09
C SER A 138 7.88 -8.28 -7.79
N GLY A 139 8.17 -9.33 -7.02
CA GLY A 139 9.55 -9.77 -6.75
C GLY A 139 10.30 -10.09 -8.04
N ASP A 140 9.69 -10.88 -8.92
CA ASP A 140 10.28 -11.24 -10.23
C ASP A 140 10.60 -10.00 -11.08
N GLY A 141 9.64 -9.07 -11.17
CA GLY A 141 9.81 -7.82 -11.94
C GLY A 141 10.91 -6.92 -11.36
N MET A 142 10.92 -6.72 -10.04
CA MET A 142 11.90 -5.87 -9.37
C MET A 142 13.31 -6.48 -9.35
N ILE A 143 13.42 -7.80 -9.21
CA ILE A 143 14.70 -8.53 -9.33
C ILE A 143 15.24 -8.38 -10.76
N ALA A 144 14.40 -8.57 -11.78
CA ALA A 144 14.79 -8.40 -13.18
C ALA A 144 15.24 -6.96 -13.47
N ALA A 145 14.51 -5.96 -12.97
CA ALA A 145 14.87 -4.54 -13.13
C ALA A 145 16.19 -4.20 -12.42
N THR A 146 16.39 -4.71 -11.19
CA THR A 146 17.63 -4.52 -10.42
C THR A 146 18.82 -5.15 -11.14
N LYS A 147 18.64 -6.36 -11.69
CA LYS A 147 19.67 -7.03 -12.49
C LYS A 147 20.01 -6.22 -13.75
N ALA A 148 19.01 -5.71 -14.46
CA ALA A 148 19.23 -4.88 -15.65
C ALA A 148 20.00 -3.60 -15.33
N ALA A 149 19.69 -2.95 -14.20
CA ALA A 149 20.43 -1.78 -13.72
C ALA A 149 21.90 -2.12 -13.42
N ALA A 150 22.15 -3.22 -12.72
CA ALA A 150 23.51 -3.69 -12.41
C ALA A 150 24.31 -4.04 -13.68
N ASP A 151 23.69 -4.72 -14.64
CA ASP A 151 24.30 -5.06 -15.93
C ASP A 151 24.62 -3.79 -16.76
N ALA A 152 23.88 -2.69 -16.54
CA ALA A 152 24.14 -1.37 -17.10
C ALA A 152 25.14 -0.53 -16.29
N GLY A 153 25.72 -1.08 -15.20
CA GLY A 153 26.69 -0.39 -14.35
C GLY A 153 26.08 0.57 -13.32
N VAL A 154 24.78 0.46 -13.04
CA VAL A 154 24.07 1.25 -12.03
C VAL A 154 23.92 0.43 -10.75
N ASP A 155 24.51 0.91 -9.65
CA ASP A 155 24.36 0.31 -8.33
C ASP A 155 23.25 1.03 -7.53
N LEU A 156 22.02 0.51 -7.66
CA LEU A 156 20.83 1.04 -6.99
C LEU A 156 20.98 1.08 -5.46
N ALA A 157 21.75 0.16 -4.86
CA ALA A 157 21.92 0.11 -3.41
C ALA A 157 22.82 1.26 -2.87
N SER A 158 23.61 1.88 -3.75
CA SER A 158 24.49 3.01 -3.42
C SER A 158 23.86 4.38 -3.71
N MET A 159 22.71 4.40 -4.38
CA MET A 159 22.01 5.63 -4.76
C MET A 159 21.22 6.22 -3.59
N ASP A 160 21.00 7.52 -3.63
CA ASP A 160 20.04 8.17 -2.75
C ASP A 160 18.63 7.58 -3.00
N PRO A 161 17.87 7.20 -1.95
CA PRO A 161 16.55 6.60 -2.12
C PRO A 161 15.57 7.42 -2.96
N ILE A 162 15.64 8.76 -2.89
CA ILE A 162 14.79 9.64 -3.70
C ILE A 162 15.19 9.53 -5.17
N ASP A 163 16.48 9.42 -5.48
CA ASP A 163 16.94 9.24 -6.85
C ASP A 163 16.58 7.85 -7.41
N VAL A 164 16.52 6.82 -6.54
CA VAL A 164 15.97 5.50 -6.91
C VAL A 164 14.49 5.61 -7.24
N ILE A 165 13.70 6.35 -6.45
CA ILE A 165 12.29 6.62 -6.74
C ILE A 165 12.13 7.28 -8.10
N ARG A 166 12.93 8.33 -8.36
CA ARG A 166 12.90 9.05 -9.63
C ARG A 166 13.20 8.10 -10.78
N ALA A 167 14.25 7.29 -10.69
CA ALA A 167 14.60 6.35 -11.75
C ALA A 167 13.60 5.18 -11.91
N GLY A 168 12.71 4.98 -10.94
CA GLY A 168 11.78 3.86 -10.89
C GLY A 168 10.51 4.01 -11.74
N PRO A 169 9.74 2.92 -11.88
CA PRO A 169 8.55 2.86 -12.74
C PRO A 169 7.37 3.70 -12.24
N LEU A 170 7.41 4.18 -10.98
CA LEU A 170 6.35 4.96 -10.34
C LEU A 170 6.63 6.48 -10.34
N CYS A 171 7.64 6.91 -11.10
CA CYS A 171 7.95 8.31 -11.36
C CYS A 171 8.02 8.53 -12.88
N MET A 172 6.99 9.17 -13.43
CA MET A 172 6.80 9.32 -14.87
C MET A 172 7.16 10.72 -15.36
N ALA A 173 7.55 10.87 -16.62
CA ALA A 173 7.73 12.20 -17.21
C ALA A 173 6.38 12.94 -17.32
N ASP A 174 6.39 14.26 -17.21
CA ASP A 174 5.19 15.07 -17.41
C ASP A 174 4.61 14.85 -18.81
N GLY A 175 3.29 14.63 -18.87
CA GLY A 175 2.56 14.27 -20.09
C GLY A 175 2.70 12.81 -20.56
N ALA A 176 3.50 11.98 -19.89
CA ALA A 176 3.56 10.53 -20.17
C ALA A 176 2.34 9.79 -19.58
N ARG A 177 2.25 8.48 -19.83
CA ARG A 177 1.31 7.56 -19.18
C ARG A 177 2.05 6.65 -18.22
N LEU A 178 1.41 6.24 -17.13
CA LEU A 178 2.08 5.36 -16.15
C LEU A 178 2.38 3.99 -16.79
N LYS A 179 1.42 3.46 -17.56
CA LYS A 179 1.60 2.18 -18.26
C LYS A 179 2.75 2.12 -19.25
N ASP A 180 3.28 3.26 -19.69
CA ASP A 180 4.42 3.29 -20.61
C ASP A 180 5.72 2.76 -19.93
N ALA A 181 5.75 2.72 -18.59
CA ALA A 181 6.85 2.15 -17.81
C ALA A 181 6.63 0.68 -17.39
N PHE A 182 5.47 0.08 -17.70
CA PHE A 182 5.18 -1.29 -17.27
C PHE A 182 6.03 -2.32 -18.00
N VAL A 183 6.43 -3.34 -17.25
CA VAL A 183 7.06 -4.55 -17.74
C VAL A 183 6.03 -5.69 -17.71
N TYR A 184 6.10 -6.57 -18.69
CA TYR A 184 5.22 -7.72 -18.82
C TYR A 184 6.03 -9.01 -18.79
N PRO A 185 5.54 -10.07 -18.14
CA PRO A 185 6.23 -11.35 -18.12
C PRO A 185 6.11 -12.06 -19.47
N GLU A 186 7.13 -12.85 -19.84
CA GLU A 186 7.02 -13.75 -21.00
C GLU A 186 6.02 -14.88 -20.75
N THR A 187 5.91 -15.32 -19.49
CA THR A 187 4.96 -16.35 -19.03
C THR A 187 4.41 -15.95 -17.66
N MET A 188 3.12 -16.21 -17.40
CA MET A 188 2.52 -15.91 -16.10
C MET A 188 3.35 -16.48 -14.94
N PRO A 189 3.64 -15.68 -13.90
CA PRO A 189 4.41 -16.16 -12.76
C PRO A 189 3.60 -17.19 -11.96
N ALA A 190 4.28 -18.12 -11.30
CA ALA A 190 3.62 -19.26 -10.65
C ALA A 190 2.63 -18.86 -9.55
N TRP A 191 2.82 -17.70 -8.92
CA TRP A 191 2.00 -17.16 -7.83
C TRP A 191 0.83 -16.30 -8.33
N PHE A 192 0.78 -15.91 -9.61
CA PHE A 192 -0.28 -15.12 -10.21
C PHE A 192 -0.63 -15.68 -11.58
N THR A 193 -1.69 -16.49 -11.63
CA THR A 193 -2.09 -17.26 -12.80
C THR A 193 -3.07 -16.49 -13.69
N ASP A 194 -3.35 -17.02 -14.89
CA ASP A 194 -4.42 -16.47 -15.73
C ASP A 194 -5.78 -16.44 -15.02
N ALA A 195 -6.08 -17.42 -14.17
CA ALA A 195 -7.35 -17.45 -13.43
C ALA A 195 -7.43 -16.33 -12.39
N ASP A 196 -6.30 -15.98 -11.76
CA ASP A 196 -6.23 -14.87 -10.82
C ASP A 196 -6.39 -13.55 -11.56
N LEU A 197 -5.67 -13.36 -12.67
CA LEU A 197 -5.79 -12.18 -13.52
C LEU A 197 -7.22 -12.02 -14.07
N ASP A 198 -7.85 -13.10 -14.51
CA ASP A 198 -9.24 -13.08 -15.01
C ASP A 198 -10.23 -12.69 -13.91
N PHE A 199 -10.01 -13.15 -12.67
CA PHE A 199 -10.81 -12.73 -11.52
C PHE A 199 -10.69 -11.22 -11.27
N TYR A 200 -9.46 -10.70 -11.15
CA TYR A 200 -9.25 -9.26 -10.90
C TYR A 200 -9.77 -8.41 -12.06
N THR A 201 -9.53 -8.83 -13.30
CA THR A 201 -10.06 -8.17 -14.50
C THR A 201 -11.58 -8.09 -14.43
N GLY A 202 -12.27 -9.21 -14.16
CA GLY A 202 -13.72 -9.24 -14.08
C GLY A 202 -14.31 -8.37 -12.98
N GLU A 203 -13.61 -8.24 -11.84
CA GLU A 203 -14.04 -7.35 -10.75
C GLU A 203 -13.84 -5.87 -11.12
N PHE A 204 -12.68 -5.50 -11.67
CA PHE A 204 -12.37 -4.10 -12.00
C PHE A 204 -13.10 -3.59 -13.24
N GLU A 205 -13.38 -4.43 -14.24
CA GLU A 205 -14.27 -4.07 -15.36
C GLU A 205 -15.71 -3.81 -14.89
N ARG A 206 -16.12 -4.37 -13.74
CA ARG A 206 -17.43 -4.11 -13.13
C ARG A 206 -17.43 -2.91 -12.20
N SER A 207 -16.40 -2.74 -11.39
CA SER A 207 -16.34 -1.66 -10.39
C SER A 207 -15.83 -0.33 -10.97
N GLY A 208 -14.96 -0.41 -11.99
CA GLY A 208 -14.06 0.67 -12.40
C GLY A 208 -13.03 1.00 -11.33
N PHE A 209 -12.18 2.00 -11.64
CA PHE A 209 -11.10 2.48 -10.76
C PHE A 209 -11.43 3.79 -10.03
N GLY A 210 -12.58 4.41 -10.29
CA GLY A 210 -12.94 5.69 -9.68
C GLY A 210 -12.97 5.66 -8.14
N GLY A 211 -13.59 4.64 -7.54
CA GLY A 211 -13.55 4.47 -6.08
C GLY A 211 -12.14 4.22 -5.54
N PRO A 212 -11.41 3.20 -6.04
CA PRO A 212 -10.02 2.92 -5.70
C PRO A 212 -9.10 4.15 -5.75
N LEU A 213 -9.11 4.90 -6.85
CA LEU A 213 -8.25 6.06 -7.05
C LEU A 213 -8.61 7.23 -6.11
N SER A 214 -9.85 7.28 -5.61
CA SER A 214 -10.25 8.31 -4.64
C SER A 214 -9.57 8.14 -3.27
N PHE A 215 -8.98 6.98 -2.97
CA PHE A 215 -8.14 6.83 -1.78
C PHE A 215 -6.89 7.71 -1.91
N TYR A 216 -6.20 7.63 -3.06
CA TYR A 216 -5.03 8.46 -3.37
C TYR A 216 -5.37 9.95 -3.43
N HIS A 217 -6.52 10.31 -4.01
CA HIS A 217 -6.99 11.71 -4.00
C HIS A 217 -7.11 12.29 -2.59
N ASN A 218 -7.35 11.46 -1.57
CA ASN A 218 -7.52 11.92 -0.21
C ASN A 218 -6.27 11.87 0.66
N ILE A 219 -5.08 11.52 0.17
CA ILE A 219 -3.86 11.46 1.00
C ILE A 219 -3.62 12.79 1.75
N ASP A 220 -3.64 13.93 1.05
CA ASP A 220 -3.46 15.25 1.67
C ASP A 220 -4.57 15.60 2.67
N ASN A 221 -5.80 15.18 2.35
CA ASN A 221 -6.97 15.34 3.21
C ASN A 221 -6.88 14.47 4.46
N ASP A 222 -6.33 13.27 4.37
CA ASP A 222 -6.18 12.31 5.45
C ASP A 222 -5.05 12.74 6.38
N TRP A 223 -3.95 13.25 5.80
CA TRP A 223 -2.89 13.94 6.53
C TRP A 223 -3.43 15.10 7.36
N HIS A 224 -4.37 15.88 6.82
CA HIS A 224 -5.05 16.93 7.58
C HIS A 224 -5.96 16.36 8.67
N ASP A 225 -6.78 15.36 8.36
CA ASP A 225 -7.74 14.77 9.30
C ASP A 225 -7.10 14.07 10.49
N LEU A 226 -5.87 13.57 10.34
CA LEU A 226 -5.11 12.87 11.38
C LEU A 226 -4.18 13.78 12.21
N ALA A 227 -4.17 15.09 11.96
CA ALA A 227 -3.34 16.04 12.69
C ALA A 227 -3.58 16.00 14.21
N ASP A 228 -4.81 15.72 14.64
CA ASP A 228 -5.20 15.64 16.06
C ASP A 228 -4.73 14.35 16.77
N GLN A 229 -4.18 13.40 16.02
CA GLN A 229 -3.59 12.18 16.55
C GLN A 229 -2.06 12.27 16.70
N GLU A 230 -1.42 13.23 16.04
CA GLU A 230 0.03 13.38 16.05
C GLU A 230 0.60 13.41 17.49
N GLY A 231 1.66 12.62 17.71
CA GLY A 231 2.30 12.45 19.02
C GLY A 231 1.63 11.43 19.96
N LYS A 232 0.40 10.96 19.67
CA LYS A 232 -0.20 9.85 20.43
C LYS A 232 0.38 8.52 19.95
N PRO A 233 0.79 7.61 20.83
CA PRO A 233 1.28 6.30 20.39
C PRO A 233 0.14 5.41 19.91
N LEU A 234 0.42 4.52 18.96
CA LEU A 234 -0.43 3.37 18.66
C LEU A 234 -0.16 2.29 19.71
N SER A 235 -1.19 1.94 20.49
CA SER A 235 -1.02 1.15 21.72
C SER A 235 -1.42 -0.32 21.63
N ALA A 236 -2.19 -0.71 20.61
CA ALA A 236 -2.50 -2.11 20.36
C ALA A 236 -1.23 -2.89 19.98
N PRO A 237 -1.15 -4.21 20.26
CA PRO A 237 -0.09 -5.06 19.74
C PRO A 237 0.03 -4.90 18.22
N ALA A 238 1.22 -4.57 17.73
CA ALA A 238 1.44 -4.22 16.33
C ALA A 238 2.54 -5.06 15.71
N LEU A 239 2.37 -5.47 14.44
CA LEU A 239 3.38 -6.21 13.68
C LEU A 239 3.49 -5.64 12.27
N PHE A 240 4.71 -5.56 11.73
CA PHE A 240 4.91 -5.23 10.32
C PHE A 240 5.52 -6.42 9.57
N ILE A 241 4.99 -6.69 8.37
CA ILE A 241 5.54 -7.66 7.41
C ILE A 241 5.92 -6.90 6.14
N GLY A 242 7.20 -6.87 5.81
CA GLY A 242 7.74 -6.22 4.62
C GLY A 242 8.31 -7.22 3.62
N GLY A 243 8.36 -6.82 2.35
CA GLY A 243 8.98 -7.59 1.26
C GLY A 243 10.34 -7.00 0.91
N GLN A 244 11.33 -7.86 0.63
CA GLN A 244 12.69 -7.40 0.29
C GLN A 244 12.73 -6.46 -0.93
N TYR A 245 11.90 -6.72 -1.93
CA TYR A 245 11.82 -5.94 -3.16
C TYR A 245 10.53 -5.10 -3.24
N ASP A 246 9.78 -5.00 -2.15
CA ASP A 246 8.56 -4.20 -2.08
C ASP A 246 8.89 -2.70 -1.99
N VAL A 247 8.24 -1.92 -2.86
CA VAL A 247 8.33 -0.46 -2.86
C VAL A 247 7.77 0.16 -1.57
N GLY A 248 6.66 -0.35 -1.03
CA GLY A 248 6.07 0.16 0.21
C GLY A 248 7.01 0.00 1.41
N THR A 249 7.65 -1.16 1.50
CA THR A 249 8.65 -1.45 2.53
C THR A 249 9.90 -0.59 2.36
N THR A 250 10.38 -0.42 1.12
CA THR A 250 11.58 0.36 0.82
C THR A 250 11.36 1.84 1.12
N TRP A 251 10.24 2.43 0.68
CA TRP A 251 9.91 3.83 0.95
C TRP A 251 9.66 4.11 2.43
N GLY A 252 9.06 3.14 3.13
CA GLY A 252 8.80 3.22 4.55
C GLY A 252 9.98 2.84 5.46
N ALA A 253 11.20 2.67 4.93
CA ALA A 253 12.36 2.18 5.70
C ALA A 253 12.65 3.03 6.94
N GLU A 254 12.56 4.36 6.84
CA GLU A 254 12.74 5.27 7.99
C GLU A 254 11.64 5.10 9.05
N ALA A 255 10.39 4.88 8.64
CA ALA A 255 9.27 4.63 9.55
C ALA A 255 9.44 3.28 10.27
N ILE A 256 9.91 2.24 9.55
CA ILE A 256 10.21 0.91 10.10
C ILE A 256 11.32 1.00 11.14
N ALA A 257 12.40 1.72 10.85
CA ALA A 257 13.53 1.91 11.77
C ALA A 257 13.10 2.59 13.09
N ARG A 258 12.04 3.40 13.04
CA ARG A 258 11.50 4.18 14.15
C ARG A 258 10.21 3.59 14.73
N ALA A 259 9.85 2.36 14.37
CA ALA A 259 8.59 1.71 14.76
C ALA A 259 8.35 1.73 16.28
N HIS A 260 9.37 1.41 17.09
CA HIS A 260 9.27 1.43 18.55
C HIS A 260 9.10 2.83 19.17
N GLU A 261 9.37 3.90 18.42
CA GLU A 261 9.12 5.28 18.89
C GLU A 261 7.63 5.62 18.91
N VAL A 262 6.86 5.03 18.00
CA VAL A 262 5.46 5.40 17.74
C VAL A 262 4.45 4.31 18.08
N MET A 263 4.88 3.05 18.18
CA MET A 263 4.06 1.90 18.56
C MET A 263 4.54 1.34 19.89
N SER A 264 3.75 1.55 20.96
CA SER A 264 4.18 1.18 22.32
C SER A 264 4.22 -0.33 22.58
N ASP A 265 3.53 -1.11 21.76
CA ASP A 265 3.52 -2.58 21.83
C ASP A 265 3.88 -3.21 20.47
N TYR A 266 4.97 -2.72 19.87
CA TYR A 266 5.49 -3.24 18.61
C TYR A 266 6.15 -4.61 18.79
N ARG A 267 5.63 -5.62 18.10
CA ARG A 267 6.04 -7.03 18.16
C ARG A 267 7.11 -7.39 17.14
N GLY A 268 7.58 -6.42 16.37
CA GLY A 268 8.72 -6.54 15.49
C GLY A 268 8.36 -6.38 14.01
N THR A 269 9.42 -6.38 13.22
CA THR A 269 9.41 -6.35 11.76
C THR A 269 9.85 -7.71 11.24
N HIS A 270 9.11 -8.24 10.28
CA HIS A 270 9.50 -9.43 9.53
C HIS A 270 9.71 -9.07 8.06
N MET A 271 10.90 -9.38 7.54
CA MET A 271 11.25 -9.20 6.14
C MET A 271 11.16 -10.54 5.42
N VAL A 272 10.30 -10.62 4.41
CA VAL A 272 10.18 -11.78 3.52
C VAL A 272 11.14 -11.58 2.35
N ALA A 273 12.07 -12.52 2.19
CA ALA A 273 13.08 -12.48 1.15
C ALA A 273 12.48 -12.77 -0.23
N ASP A 274 13.11 -12.25 -1.28
CA ASP A 274 12.83 -12.55 -2.70
C ASP A 274 11.40 -12.26 -3.18
N VAL A 275 10.61 -11.50 -2.42
CA VAL A 275 9.27 -11.05 -2.81
C VAL A 275 9.18 -9.53 -2.97
N GLY A 276 8.30 -9.10 -3.86
CA GLY A 276 7.94 -7.71 -4.09
C GLY A 276 6.67 -7.31 -3.35
N HIS A 277 5.86 -6.48 -4.01
CA HIS A 277 4.74 -5.79 -3.38
C HIS A 277 3.58 -6.70 -2.97
N TRP A 278 3.34 -7.81 -3.66
CA TRP A 278 2.17 -8.67 -3.45
C TRP A 278 2.44 -9.76 -2.42
N ILE A 279 3.04 -9.38 -1.29
CA ILE A 279 3.69 -10.25 -0.30
C ILE A 279 2.85 -11.48 0.08
N GLN A 280 1.56 -11.31 0.37
CA GLN A 280 0.67 -12.40 0.77
C GLN A 280 0.30 -13.37 -0.37
N GLN A 281 0.48 -12.96 -1.63
CA GLN A 281 0.29 -13.79 -2.81
C GLN A 281 1.61 -14.41 -3.28
N GLU A 282 2.71 -13.66 -3.20
CA GLU A 282 4.06 -14.12 -3.57
C GLU A 282 4.63 -15.13 -2.57
N ALA A 283 4.36 -14.94 -1.27
CA ALA A 283 4.78 -15.84 -0.19
C ALA A 283 3.61 -16.14 0.77
N PRO A 284 2.59 -16.89 0.30
CA PRO A 284 1.37 -17.15 1.07
C PRO A 284 1.64 -17.97 2.33
N ASP A 285 2.49 -19.00 2.25
CA ASP A 285 2.79 -19.87 3.39
C ASP A 285 3.58 -19.15 4.49
N GLU A 286 4.56 -18.33 4.10
CA GLU A 286 5.33 -17.55 5.06
C GLU A 286 4.48 -16.45 5.71
N THR A 287 3.64 -15.78 4.92
CA THR A 287 2.66 -14.81 5.45
C THR A 287 1.71 -15.49 6.44
N ASN A 288 1.19 -16.67 6.10
CA ASN A 288 0.33 -17.45 6.99
C ASN A 288 1.05 -17.82 8.29
N ARG A 289 2.31 -18.26 8.22
CA ARG A 289 3.13 -18.59 9.40
C ARG A 289 3.26 -17.39 10.33
N LEU A 290 3.68 -16.24 9.80
CA LEU A 290 3.88 -15.00 10.56
C LEU A 290 2.58 -14.52 11.22
N LEU A 291 1.47 -14.54 10.49
CA LEU A 291 0.16 -14.17 11.02
C LEU A 291 -0.29 -15.14 12.12
N LEU A 292 -0.17 -16.45 11.90
CA LEU A 292 -0.59 -17.45 12.88
C LEU A 292 0.25 -17.38 14.16
N GLU A 293 1.55 -17.10 14.07
CA GLU A 293 2.41 -16.87 15.23
C GLU A 293 2.01 -15.63 16.03
N PHE A 294 1.77 -14.50 15.35
CA PHE A 294 1.32 -13.27 16.00
C PHE A 294 -0.04 -13.43 16.67
N LEU A 295 -1.02 -14.01 15.96
CA LEU A 295 -2.36 -14.24 16.48
C LEU A 295 -2.34 -15.26 17.64
N GLY A 296 -1.55 -16.32 17.51
CA GLY A 296 -1.39 -17.36 18.53
C GLY A 296 -0.76 -16.82 19.81
N GLY A 297 0.23 -15.93 19.70
CA GLY A 297 0.90 -15.30 20.85
C GLY A 297 0.06 -14.26 21.60
N LEU A 298 -1.10 -13.87 21.06
CA LEU A 298 -1.99 -12.85 21.64
C LEU A 298 -3.31 -13.42 22.17
N ARG A 299 -3.65 -14.65 21.82
CA ARG A 299 -4.81 -15.35 22.40
C ARG A 299 -4.46 -15.79 23.82
N GLN A 300 -4.94 -15.02 24.81
CA GLN A 300 -5.16 -15.52 26.17
C GLN A 300 -6.56 -16.13 26.27
#